data_AF-A0A944UIN6-F1
#
_entry.id   AF-A0A944UIN6-F1
#
_cell.length_a   1.000
_cell.length_b   1.000
_cell.length_c   1.000
_cell.angle_alpha   90.00
_cell.angle_beta   90.00
_cell.angle_gamma   90.00
#
_symmetry.space_group_name_H-M   'P 1'
#
loop_
_entity.id
_entity.type
_entity.pdbx_description
1 polymer ?
#
loop_
_entity_poly.entity_id
_entity_poly.type
_entity_poly.pdbx_seq_one_letter_code
_entity_poly.pdbx_strand_id
1 'polypeptide(L)'
;MLYYIVSDLKIKEKEIPAFSGSTDERLRKACCWVSEFCPGRTLTLEQIGQIMEVSRERVRQIEAQALRKLRHPSRVNILREHSLNR
;
A
#
# COMPACT_ATOMS: atom_id res chain seq x y z
N MET A 1 -8.56 -12.37 32.90
CA MET A 1 -7.34 -12.40 32.06
C MET A 1 -7.52 -13.01 30.65
N LEU A 2 -8.73 -13.40 30.23
CA LEU A 2 -8.99 -13.92 28.87
C LEU A 2 -9.74 -12.93 27.95
N TYR A 3 -10.12 -11.75 28.47
CA TYR A 3 -10.86 -10.74 27.70
C TYR A 3 -10.00 -9.90 26.74
N TYR A 4 -8.67 -10.01 26.79
CA TYR A 4 -7.79 -9.18 25.98
C TYR A 4 -7.38 -9.80 24.64
N ILE A 5 -7.66 -11.09 24.42
CA ILE A 5 -7.26 -11.80 23.19
C ILE A 5 -8.32 -11.68 22.08
N VAL A 6 -9.55 -11.25 22.42
CA VAL A 6 -10.68 -11.22 21.46
C VAL A 6 -10.82 -9.87 20.73
N SER A 7 -10.03 -8.86 21.09
CA SER A 7 -10.11 -7.52 20.49
C SER A 7 -9.45 -7.41 19.10
N ASP A 8 -8.67 -8.42 18.68
CA ASP A 8 -7.99 -8.46 17.37
C ASP A 8 -8.94 -8.68 16.17
N LEU A 9 -10.23 -8.94 16.42
CA LEU A 9 -11.18 -9.31 15.36
C LEU A 9 -11.90 -8.13 14.67
N LYS A 10 -11.62 -6.87 15.03
CA LYS A 10 -12.32 -5.69 14.45
C LYS A 10 -11.54 -4.85 13.44
N ILE A 11 -10.31 -5.25 13.07
CA ILE A 11 -9.48 -4.49 12.13
C ILE A 11 -9.95 -4.65 10.67
N LYS A 12 -10.80 -5.64 10.37
CA LYS A 12 -11.13 -6.03 8.98
C LYS A 12 -12.23 -5.24 8.28
N GLU A 13 -13.03 -4.43 8.98
CA GLU A 13 -14.31 -3.94 8.43
C GLU A 13 -14.42 -2.44 8.16
N LYS A 14 -13.44 -1.61 8.54
CA LYS A 14 -13.54 -0.18 8.21
C LYS A 14 -13.44 0.01 6.69
N GLU A 15 -14.50 0.54 6.10
CA GLU A 15 -14.55 0.95 4.71
C GLU A 15 -13.57 2.11 4.48
N ILE A 16 -12.88 2.07 3.34
CA ILE A 16 -11.92 3.11 2.97
C ILE A 16 -12.74 4.33 2.54
N PRO A 17 -12.54 5.51 3.15
CA PRO A 17 -13.27 6.71 2.77
C PRO A 17 -12.89 7.16 1.35
N ALA A 18 -13.80 7.86 0.68
CA ALA A 18 -13.47 8.53 -0.57
C ALA A 18 -12.52 9.71 -0.29
N PHE A 19 -11.41 9.76 -1.02
CA PHE A 19 -10.44 10.84 -0.91
C PHE A 19 -10.63 11.85 -2.03
N SER A 20 -10.52 13.14 -1.73
CA SER A 20 -10.54 14.22 -2.72
C SER A 20 -9.12 14.71 -3.05
N GLY A 21 -8.96 15.29 -4.25
CA GLY A 21 -7.71 15.88 -4.73
C GLY A 21 -7.17 15.21 -6.00
N SER A 22 -5.89 15.46 -6.30
CA SER A 22 -5.21 14.81 -7.43
C SER A 22 -5.08 13.29 -7.23
N THR A 23 -4.84 12.53 -8.30
CA THR A 23 -4.64 11.07 -8.23
C THR A 23 -3.58 10.66 -7.20
N ASP A 24 -2.47 11.41 -7.15
CA ASP A 24 -1.35 11.17 -6.25
C ASP A 24 -1.67 11.58 -4.80
N GLU A 25 -2.38 12.69 -4.60
CA GLU A 25 -2.86 13.09 -3.28
C GLU A 25 -3.82 12.07 -2.67
N ARG A 26 -4.73 11.53 -3.47
CA ARG A 26 -5.69 10.51 -3.01
C ARG A 26 -4.98 9.25 -2.57
N LEU A 27 -4.00 8.78 -3.35
CA LEU A 27 -3.19 7.62 -2.97
C LEU A 27 -2.39 7.88 -1.69
N ARG A 28 -1.77 9.06 -1.53
CA ARG A 28 -1.06 9.42 -0.30
C ARG A 28 -1.98 9.44 0.91
N LYS A 29 -3.15 10.09 0.81
CA LYS A 29 -4.14 10.13 1.88
C LYS A 29 -4.61 8.73 2.27
N ALA A 30 -4.82 7.85 1.29
CA ALA A 30 -5.14 6.45 1.54
C ALA A 30 -4.02 5.71 2.28
N CYS A 31 -2.77 5.89 1.89
CA CYS A 31 -1.62 5.28 2.59
C CYS A 31 -1.51 5.77 4.04
N CYS A 32 -1.65 7.07 4.29
CA CYS A 32 -1.65 7.61 5.66
C CYS A 32 -2.80 7.02 6.48
N TRP A 33 -4.01 7.00 5.92
CA TRP A 33 -5.18 6.45 6.59
C TRP A 33 -5.00 4.97 6.96
N VAL A 34 -4.43 4.15 6.05
CA VAL A 34 -4.13 2.74 6.34
C VAL A 34 -3.12 2.62 7.47
N SER A 35 -2.06 3.43 7.48
CA SER A 35 -1.06 3.40 8.55
C SER A 35 -1.64 3.77 9.92
N GLU A 36 -2.58 4.73 9.95
CA GLU A 36 -3.16 5.24 11.20
C GLU A 36 -4.27 4.34 11.76
N PHE A 37 -5.14 3.82 10.89
CA PHE A 37 -6.37 3.13 11.31
C PHE A 37 -6.34 1.62 11.08
N CYS A 38 -5.47 1.10 10.22
CA CYS A 38 -5.41 -0.31 9.85
C CYS A 38 -3.95 -0.75 9.56
N PRO A 39 -3.02 -0.63 10.53
CA PRO A 39 -1.62 -0.95 10.30
C PRO A 39 -1.46 -2.41 9.83
N GLY A 40 -0.66 -2.62 8.77
CA GLY A 40 -0.44 -3.93 8.16
C GLY A 40 -1.52 -4.38 7.16
N ARG A 41 -2.58 -3.60 6.94
CA ARG A 41 -3.58 -3.90 5.90
C ARG A 41 -3.00 -3.63 4.51
N THR A 42 -3.00 -4.65 3.66
CA THR A 42 -2.69 -4.49 2.23
C THR A 42 -3.92 -4.08 1.44
N LEU A 43 -3.76 -3.14 0.52
CA LEU A 43 -4.82 -2.75 -0.41
C LEU A 43 -4.76 -3.62 -1.67
N THR A 44 -5.93 -4.00 -2.17
CA THR A 44 -6.05 -4.71 -3.46
C THR A 44 -5.88 -3.73 -4.63
N LEU A 45 -5.46 -4.23 -5.81
CA LEU A 45 -5.37 -3.41 -7.02
C LEU A 45 -6.70 -2.74 -7.40
N GLU A 46 -7.83 -3.37 -7.08
CA GLU A 46 -9.17 -2.82 -7.31
C GLU A 46 -9.41 -1.59 -6.42
N GLN A 47 -9.13 -1.71 -5.12
CA GLN A 47 -9.26 -0.61 -4.16
C GLN A 47 -8.34 0.56 -4.51
N ILE A 48 -7.10 0.27 -4.91
CA ILE A 48 -6.15 1.30 -5.36
C ILE A 48 -6.68 1.98 -6.63
N GLY A 49 -7.25 1.21 -7.56
CA GLY A 49 -7.89 1.73 -8.77
C GLY A 49 -9.04 2.69 -8.45
N GLN A 50 -9.91 2.32 -7.50
CA GLN A 50 -11.00 3.16 -7.02
C GLN A 50 -10.49 4.47 -6.38
N ILE A 51 -9.48 4.40 -5.52
CA ILE A 51 -8.88 5.58 -4.86
C ILE A 51 -8.29 6.55 -5.89
N MET A 52 -7.66 6.01 -6.93
CA MET A 52 -6.96 6.77 -7.97
C MET A 52 -7.87 7.17 -9.16
N GLU A 53 -9.12 6.71 -9.21
CA GLU A 53 -10.02 6.79 -10.38
C GLU A 53 -9.38 6.25 -11.67
N VAL A 54 -8.69 5.12 -11.56
CA VAL A 54 -8.09 4.43 -12.71
C VAL A 54 -8.56 2.98 -12.75
N SER A 55 -8.48 2.36 -13.93
CA SER A 55 -8.80 0.94 -14.06
C SER A 55 -7.81 0.08 -13.28
N ARG A 56 -8.28 -1.06 -12.78
CA ARG A 56 -7.45 -2.10 -12.14
C ARG A 56 -6.22 -2.46 -12.98
N GLU A 57 -6.39 -2.60 -14.30
CA GLU A 57 -5.29 -2.94 -15.20
C GLU A 57 -4.23 -1.83 -15.29
N ARG A 58 -4.64 -0.55 -15.17
CA ARG A 58 -3.67 0.55 -15.11
C ARG A 58 -2.80 0.46 -13.85
N VAL A 59 -3.38 0.10 -12.71
CA VAL A 59 -2.62 -0.13 -11.47
C VAL A 59 -1.66 -1.31 -11.64
N ARG A 60 -2.12 -2.41 -12.24
CA ARG A 60 -1.28 -3.59 -12.54
C ARG A 60 -0.08 -3.26 -13.42
N GLN A 61 -0.26 -2.42 -14.44
CA GLN A 61 0.82 -1.96 -15.31
C GLN A 61 1.87 -1.15 -14.54
N ILE A 62 1.43 -0.24 -13.67
CA ILE A 62 2.32 0.59 -12.83
C ILE A 62 3.12 -0.32 -11.88
N GLU A 63 2.47 -1.29 -11.25
CA GLU A 63 3.11 -2.28 -10.39
C GLU A 63 4.18 -3.08 -11.15
N ALA A 64 3.83 -3.64 -12.31
CA ALA A 64 4.76 -4.39 -13.14
C ALA A 64 5.97 -3.52 -13.57
N GLN A 65 5.73 -2.26 -13.93
CA GLN A 65 6.79 -1.32 -14.29
C GLN A 65 7.69 -0.99 -13.09
N ALA A 66 7.12 -0.78 -11.91
CA ALA A 66 7.85 -0.51 -10.67
C ALA A 66 8.71 -1.71 -10.27
N LEU A 67 8.14 -2.92 -10.26
CA LEU A 67 8.87 -4.16 -9.98
C LEU A 67 10.02 -4.38 -10.97
N ARG A 68 9.80 -4.11 -12.26
CA ARG A 68 10.86 -4.19 -13.27
C ARG A 68 11.99 -3.21 -12.98
N LYS A 69 11.67 -1.96 -12.59
CA LYS A 69 12.67 -0.96 -12.20
C LYS A 69 13.44 -1.37 -10.95
N LEU A 70 12.77 -1.95 -9.95
CA LEU A 70 13.38 -2.38 -8.70
C LEU A 70 14.28 -3.61 -8.88
N ARG A 71 13.95 -4.53 -9.79
CA ARG A 71 14.76 -5.72 -10.11
C ARG A 71 16.00 -5.43 -10.95
N HIS A 72 16.20 -4.19 -11.41
CA HIS A 72 17.34 -3.85 -12.25
C HIS A 72 18.66 -3.97 -11.45
N PRO A 73 19.68 -4.70 -11.94
CA PRO A 73 20.88 -5.05 -11.16
C PRO A 73 21.62 -3.84 -10.57
N SER A 74 21.69 -2.73 -11.31
CA SER A 74 22.31 -1.50 -10.79
C SER A 74 21.60 -0.91 -9.57
N ARG A 75 20.28 -1.11 -9.43
CA ARG A 75 19.50 -0.65 -8.28
C ARG A 75 19.45 -1.68 -7.16
N VAL A 76 19.46 -2.96 -7.50
CA VAL A 76 19.53 -4.07 -6.52
C VAL A 76 20.85 -4.02 -5.74
N ASN A 77 21.97 -3.70 -6.40
CA ASN A 77 23.27 -3.61 -5.74
C ASN A 77 23.31 -2.47 -4.71
N ILE A 78 22.76 -1.29 -5.04
CA ILE A 78 22.65 -0.15 -4.10
C ILE A 78 21.78 -0.53 -2.89
N LEU A 79 20.65 -1.21 -3.12
CA LEU A 79 19.76 -1.64 -2.04
C LEU A 79 20.41 -2.70 -1.15
N ARG A 80 21.16 -3.66 -1.72
CA ARG A 80 21.87 -4.70 -0.97
C ARG A 80 23.05 -4.16 -0.18
N GLU A 81 23.81 -3.23 -0.75
CA GLU A 81 24.93 -2.56 -0.09
C GLU A 81 24.45 -1.80 1.16
N HIS A 82 23.32 -1.08 1.07
CA HIS A 82 22.72 -0.40 2.21
C HIS A 82 22.19 -1.36 3.29
N SER A 83 21.81 -2.59 2.94
CA SER A 83 21.36 -3.61 3.92
C SER A 83 22.49 -4.39 4.61
N LEU A 84 23.70 -4.40 4.04
CA LEU A 84 24.85 -5.14 4.57
C LEU A 84 25.81 -4.27 5.40
N ASN A 85 25.69 -2.95 5.32
CA ASN A 85 26.51 -1.99 6.09
C ASN A 85 25.78 -1.45 7.34
N ARG A 86 24.87 -2.22 7.94
CA ARG A 86 24.15 -1.87 9.17
C ARG A 86 24.53 -2.78 10.32
#